data_AF-D0I2S9-F1
#
_entry.id   AF-D0I2S9-F1
#
_cell.length_a   1.000
_cell.length_b   1.000
_cell.length_c   1.000
_cell.angle_alpha   90.00
_cell.angle_beta   90.00
_cell.angle_gamma   90.00
#
_symmetry.space_group_name_H-M   'P 1'
#
loop_
_entity.id
_entity.type
_entity.pdbx_description
1 polymer ?
#
loop_
_entity_poly.entity_id
_entity_poly.type
_entity_poly.pdbx_seq_one_letter_code
_entity_poly.pdbx_strand_id
1 'polypeptide(L)' 'MRGLLPFQAEVMDEGLYRLHERLRAINPNVQQVVWALNVALNQHGWAIHTVEDLECFMDAAEVWGQEND' A
#
# COMPACT_ATOMS: atom_id res chain seq x y z
N MET A 1 -11.15 7.41 -19.99
CA MET A 1 -10.25 7.30 -18.83
C MET A 1 -10.80 6.17 -17.97
N ARG A 2 -10.11 5.02 -17.88
CA ARG A 2 -10.44 4.05 -16.83
C ARG A 2 -9.93 4.66 -15.53
N GLY A 3 -10.80 4.82 -14.54
CA GLY A 3 -10.40 5.28 -13.20
C GLY A 3 -9.43 4.29 -12.56
N LEU A 4 -8.67 4.77 -11.57
CA LEU A 4 -7.88 3.89 -10.70
C LEU A 4 -8.84 2.99 -9.92
N LEU A 5 -8.45 1.72 -9.74
CA LEU A 5 -9.19 0.76 -8.94
C LEU A 5 -8.82 0.92 -7.45
N PRO A 6 -9.74 0.72 -6.52
CA PRO A 6 -9.42 0.71 -5.09
C PRO A 6 -8.46 -0.43 -4.78
N PHE A 7 -7.53 -0.22 -3.86
CA PHE A 7 -6.56 -1.23 -3.44
C PHE A 7 -7.25 -2.55 -3.03
N GLN A 8 -6.63 -3.67 -3.38
CA GLN A 8 -7.05 -5.00 -2.96
C GLN A 8 -5.83 -5.80 -2.49
N ALA A 9 -6.01 -6.68 -1.50
CA ALA A 9 -4.92 -7.40 -0.85
C ALA A 9 -4.09 -8.25 -1.83
N GLU A 10 -4.72 -8.77 -2.89
CA GLU A 10 -4.08 -9.58 -3.93
C GLU A 10 -3.06 -8.79 -4.78
N VAL A 11 -3.09 -7.46 -4.69
CA VAL A 11 -2.14 -6.57 -5.37
C VAL A 11 -0.83 -6.42 -4.59
N MET A 12 -0.81 -6.79 -3.31
CA MET A 12 0.39 -6.71 -2.48
C MET A 12 1.53 -7.50 -3.13
N ASP A 13 2.73 -6.91 -3.13
CA ASP A 13 3.94 -7.52 -3.65
C ASP A 13 5.16 -7.15 -2.79
N GLU A 14 6.30 -7.76 -3.08
CA GLU A 14 7.55 -7.49 -2.35
C GLU A 14 7.96 -6.01 -2.42
N GLY A 15 7.69 -5.32 -3.53
CA GLY A 15 8.05 -3.92 -3.74
C GLY A 15 7.24 -2.99 -2.84
N LEU A 16 5.92 -3.19 -2.79
CA LEU A 16 4.99 -2.47 -1.93
C LEU A 16 5.26 -2.75 -0.46
N TYR A 17 5.51 -4.01 -0.11
CA TYR A 17 5.86 -4.40 1.26
C TYR A 17 7.17 -3.73 1.72
N ARG A 18 8.23 -3.78 0.91
CA ARG A 18 9.50 -3.09 1.23
C ARG A 18 9.34 -1.57 1.31
N LEU A 19 8.49 -0.97 0.48
CA LEU A 19 8.18 0.45 0.56
C LEU A 19 7.47 0.77 1.88
N HIS A 20 6.48 -0.04 2.28
CA HIS A 20 5.79 0.08 3.56
C HIS A 20 6.77 0.02 4.73
N GLU A 21 7.66 -0.97 4.76
CA GLU A 21 8.65 -1.11 5.85
C GLU A 21 9.60 0.09 5.93
N ARG A 22 10.03 0.64 4.78
CA ARG A 22 10.83 1.87 4.76
C ARG A 22 10.06 3.08 5.30
N LEU A 23 8.80 3.22 4.92
CA LEU A 23 7.94 4.29 5.42
C LEU A 23 7.73 4.14 6.92
N ARG A 24 7.51 2.92 7.42
CA ARG A 24 7.38 2.63 8.85
C ARG A 24 8.63 3.01 9.64
N ALA A 25 9.83 2.74 9.09
CA ALA A 25 11.09 3.11 9.72
C ALA A 25 11.32 4.64 9.80
N ILE A 26 10.82 5.39 8.82
CA ILE A 26 10.90 6.87 8.79
C ILE A 26 9.80 7.50 9.66
N ASN A 27 8.68 6.80 9.85
CA ASN A 27 7.48 7.23 10.57
C ASN A 27 6.94 8.61 10.10
N PRO A 28 6.69 8.82 8.79
CA PRO A 28 6.09 10.04 8.29
C PRO A 28 4.60 10.10 8.66
N ASN A 29 3.96 11.25 8.43
CA ASN A 29 2.53 11.35 8.68
C ASN A 29 1.72 10.50 7.66
N VAL A 30 0.49 10.14 8.04
CA VAL A 30 -0.38 9.26 7.23
C VAL A 30 -0.59 9.79 5.80
N GLN A 31 -0.70 11.11 5.63
CA GLN A 31 -0.87 11.71 4.30
C GLN A 31 0.35 11.44 3.40
N GLN A 32 1.56 11.52 3.95
CA GLN A 32 2.79 11.20 3.22
C GLN A 32 2.91 9.71 2.92
N VAL A 33 2.49 8.83 3.85
CA VAL A 33 2.44 7.38 3.61
C VAL A 33 1.52 7.06 2.44
N VAL A 34 0.26 7.51 2.50
CA VAL A 34 -0.75 7.27 1.46
C VAL A 34 -0.27 7.82 0.12
N TRP A 35 0.35 9.01 0.10
CA TRP A 35 0.87 9.58 -1.13
C TRP A 35 1.99 8.73 -1.74
N ALA A 36 2.97 8.31 -0.93
CA ALA A 36 4.07 7.47 -1.39
C ALA A 36 3.59 6.11 -1.92
N LEU A 37 2.64 5.47 -1.23
CA LEU A 37 2.03 4.23 -1.67
C LEU A 37 1.25 4.41 -2.98
N ASN A 38 0.47 5.48 -3.12
CA ASN A 38 -0.26 5.78 -4.34
C ASN A 38 0.65 6.06 -5.53
N VAL A 39 1.86 6.61 -5.34
CA VAL A 39 2.84 6.75 -6.44
C VAL A 39 3.25 5.39 -7.00
N ALA A 40 3.39 4.36 -6.15
CA ALA A 40 3.69 3.00 -6.58
C ALA A 40 2.45 2.32 -7.20
N LEU A 41 1.32 2.33 -6.48
CA LEU A 41 0.08 1.66 -6.89
C LEU A 41 -0.49 2.19 -8.22
N ASN A 42 -0.40 3.49 -8.45
CA ASN A 42 -0.93 4.12 -9.67
C ASN A 42 -0.26 3.59 -10.94
N GLN A 43 0.99 3.11 -10.85
CA GLN A 43 1.69 2.51 -12.00
C GLN A 43 1.03 1.20 -12.45
N HIS A 44 0.30 0.56 -11.55
CA HIS A 44 -0.39 -0.71 -11.76
C HIS A 44 -1.92 -0.53 -11.91
N GLY A 45 -2.41 0.72 -11.87
CA GLY A 45 -3.84 1.04 -12.02
C GLY A 45 -4.64 0.97 -10.72
N TRP A 46 -3.98 0.90 -9.56
CA TRP A 46 -4.60 0.81 -8.24
C TRP A 46 -4.34 2.07 -7.42
N ALA A 47 -5.15 2.33 -6.40
CA ALA A 47 -4.95 3.43 -5.46
C ALA A 47 -5.68 3.20 -4.14
N ILE A 48 -5.16 3.84 -3.09
CA ILE A 48 -5.79 4.02 -1.79
C ILE A 48 -6.58 5.33 -1.85
N HIS A 49 -7.91 5.23 -1.87
CA HIS A 49 -8.83 6.36 -1.95
C HIS A 49 -9.55 6.62 -0.62
N THR A 50 -9.79 5.57 0.16
CA THR A 50 -10.51 5.66 1.43
C THR A 50 -9.67 5.17 2.61
N VAL A 51 -10.21 5.31 3.82
CA VAL A 51 -9.60 4.74 5.02
C VAL A 51 -9.65 3.21 4.97
N GLU A 52 -10.74 2.64 4.45
CA GLU A 52 -10.91 1.20 4.29
C GLU A 52 -9.86 0.60 3.33
N ASP A 53 -9.51 1.30 2.25
CA ASP A 53 -8.43 0.88 1.35
C ASP A 53 -7.08 0.85 2.08
N LEU A 54 -6.83 1.82 2.98
CA LEU A 54 -5.61 1.90 3.76
C LEU A 54 -5.56 0.79 4.82
N GLU A 55 -6.67 0.53 5.51
CA GLU A 55 -6.78 -0.59 6.45
C GLU A 55 -6.52 -1.92 5.73
N CYS A 56 -7.14 -2.13 4.56
CA CYS A 56 -6.89 -3.30 3.71
C CYS A 56 -5.41 -3.43 3.31
N PHE A 57 -4.74 -2.32 2.98
CA PHE A 57 -3.30 -2.32 2.69
C PHE A 57 -2.47 -2.75 3.90
N MET A 58 -2.78 -2.24 5.09
CA MET A 58 -2.05 -2.55 6.31
C MET A 58 -2.19 -4.03 6.68
N ASP A 59 -3.41 -4.57 6.61
CA ASP A 59 -3.69 -5.98 6.85
C ASP A 59 -2.95 -6.87 5.85
N ALA A 60 -2.98 -6.51 4.55
CA ALA A 60 -2.27 -7.24 3.50
C ALA A 60 -0.75 -7.22 3.73
N ALA A 61 -0.19 -6.09 4.19
CA ALA A 61 1.23 -5.98 4.49
C ALA A 61 1.64 -6.83 5.70
N GLU A 62 0.80 -6.90 6.73
CA GLU A 62 1.04 -7.76 7.89
C GLU A 62 1.05 -9.24 7.50
N VAL A 63 0.04 -9.69 6.74
CA VAL A 63 -0.02 -11.08 6.24
C VAL A 63 1.18 -11.40 5.37
N TRP A 64 1.56 -10.51 4.45
CA TRP A 64 2.72 -10.69 3.59
C TRP A 64 4.01 -10.86 4.39
N GLY A 65 4.20 -10.05 5.44
CA GLY A 65 5.33 -10.16 6.35
C GLY A 65 5.38 -11.51 7.07
N GLN A 66 4.24 -12.02 7.55
CA GLN A 66 4.18 -13.32 8.23
C GLN A 66 4.46 -14.50 7.30
N GLU A 67 4.08 -14.41 6.02
CA GLU A 67 4.29 -15.48 5.04
C GLU A 67 5.71 -15.52 4.46
N ASN A 68 6.47 -14.41 4.56
CA ASN A 68 7.75 -14.23 3.89
C ASN A 68 8.94 -13.92 4.83
N ASP A 69 8.75 -13.93 6.16
CA ASP A 69 9.80 -13.94 7.20
C ASP A 69 10.33 -15.36 7.48
#